data_AF-A0A373FVJ8-F1
#
_entry.id   AF-A0A373FVJ8-F1
#
_cell.length_a   1.000
_cell.length_b   1.000
_cell.length_c   1.000
_cell.angle_alpha   90.00
_cell.angle_beta   90.00
_cell.angle_gamma   90.00
#
_symmetry.space_group_name_H-M   'P 1'
#
loop_
_entity.id
_entity.type
_entity.pdbx_description
1 polymer ?
#
loop_
_entity_poly.entity_id
_entity_poly.type
_entity_poly.pdbx_seq_one_letter_code
_entity_poly.pdbx_strand_id
1 'polypeptide(L)'
;MKQWIKTKWKGILVIASFILSITSLIRCEPIVLTDSWLAWSIGISTSVISIAITAAIAIQVYNSIVSEAKIKRIIESKIKENKDAINKKSEDNRQEFLSFLYITQSQRYFIEGDYETALDILMRALTHAKECIERTAYNTTIEAIKLLINKIKEDNNNFSIEVFNQLWYKDLVSKINDKSIIEIEDFINKVNTK
;
A
#
# COMPACT_ATOMS: atom_id res chain seq x y z
N MET A 1 -23.68 5.69 12.45
CA MET A 1 -25.11 5.55 12.83
C MET A 1 -26.07 6.42 12.01
N LYS A 2 -25.79 7.70 11.75
CA LYS A 2 -26.72 8.61 11.04
C LYS A 2 -27.13 8.20 9.61
N GLN A 3 -26.25 7.56 8.84
CA GLN A 3 -26.59 7.15 7.45
C GLN A 3 -27.45 5.88 7.40
N TRP A 4 -27.16 4.88 8.24
CA TRP A 4 -27.92 3.62 8.30
C TRP A 4 -29.40 3.83 8.66
N ILE A 5 -29.67 4.75 9.59
CA ILE A 5 -31.03 5.15 9.96
C ILE A 5 -31.71 5.86 8.77
N LYS A 6 -31.03 6.78 8.09
CA LYS A 6 -31.60 7.48 6.92
C LYS A 6 -31.98 6.53 5.79
N THR A 7 -31.17 5.51 5.49
CA THR A 7 -31.47 4.56 4.40
C THR A 7 -32.67 3.67 4.74
N LYS A 8 -32.74 3.15 5.98
CA LYS A 8 -33.90 2.36 6.43
C LYS A 8 -35.19 3.19 6.50
N TRP A 9 -35.10 4.45 6.95
CA TRP A 9 -36.25 5.37 6.99
C TRP A 9 -36.76 5.71 5.59
N LYS A 10 -35.89 5.89 4.60
CA LYS A 10 -36.32 6.12 3.21
C LYS A 10 -37.08 4.92 2.63
N GLY A 11 -36.61 3.70 2.87
CA GLY A 11 -37.33 2.49 2.45
C GLY A 11 -38.71 2.37 3.10
N ILE A 12 -38.80 2.62 4.41
CA ILE A 12 -40.06 2.62 5.16
C ILE A 12 -41.00 3.73 4.68
N LEU A 13 -40.48 4.93 4.38
CA LEU A 13 -41.27 6.06 3.86
C LEU A 13 -41.85 5.77 2.47
N VAL A 14 -41.10 5.11 1.58
CA VAL A 14 -41.62 4.72 0.26
C VAL A 14 -42.76 3.71 0.42
N ILE A 15 -42.58 2.68 1.25
CA ILE A 15 -43.62 1.67 1.54
C ILE A 15 -44.85 2.34 2.16
N ALA A 16 -44.65 3.23 3.14
CA ALA A 16 -45.74 3.95 3.79
C ALA A 16 -46.50 4.87 2.82
N SER A 17 -45.80 5.57 1.92
CA SER A 17 -46.43 6.43 0.91
C SER A 17 -47.28 5.64 -0.08
N PHE A 18 -46.86 4.41 -0.42
CA PHE A 18 -47.59 3.53 -1.31
C PHE A 18 -48.85 2.96 -0.65
N ILE A 19 -48.75 2.54 0.62
CA ILE A 19 -49.91 2.11 1.42
C ILE A 19 -50.92 3.26 1.55
N LEU A 20 -50.47 4.49 1.79
CA LEU A 20 -51.33 5.67 1.86
C LEU A 20 -51.99 5.98 0.51
N SER A 21 -51.29 5.79 -0.61
CA SER A 21 -51.85 5.92 -1.97
C SER A 21 -52.93 4.86 -2.26
N ILE A 22 -52.70 3.59 -1.88
CA ILE A 22 -53.70 2.52 -2.00
C ILE A 22 -54.91 2.79 -1.08
N THR A 23 -54.67 3.27 0.14
CA THR A 23 -55.75 3.63 1.08
C THR A 23 -56.58 4.80 0.56
N SER A 24 -55.98 5.73 -0.20
CA SER A 24 -56.68 6.81 -0.88
C SER A 24 -57.55 6.32 -2.04
N LEU A 25 -57.11 5.28 -2.77
CA LEU A 25 -57.89 4.60 -3.80
C LEU A 25 -59.07 3.82 -3.21
N ILE A 26 -58.96 3.32 -1.97
CA ILE A 26 -60.06 2.68 -1.22
C ILE A 26 -61.08 3.73 -0.71
N ARG A 27 -60.72 5.03 -0.65
CA ARG A 27 -61.58 6.13 -0.18
C ARG A 27 -62.18 7.02 -1.29
N CYS A 28 -61.72 6.93 -2.53
CA CYS A 28 -62.45 7.49 -3.67
C CYS A 28 -63.58 6.53 -4.05
N GLU A 29 -64.71 6.72 -3.36
CA GLU A 29 -66.03 6.12 -3.56
C GLU A 29 -66.28 4.77 -2.85
N PRO A 30 -67.48 4.62 -2.22
CA PRO A 30 -67.72 3.59 -1.22
C PRO A 30 -67.84 2.23 -1.91
N ILE A 31 -66.88 1.34 -1.70
CA ILE A 31 -67.16 -0.10 -1.83
C ILE A 31 -68.00 -0.51 -0.62
N VAL A 32 -69.31 -0.27 -0.71
CA VAL A 32 -70.43 -1.12 -0.27
C VAL A 32 -71.71 -0.38 -0.70
N LEU A 33 -72.64 -0.88 -1.51
CA LEU A 33 -73.06 -2.26 -1.80
C LEU A 33 -73.48 -2.38 -3.27
N THR A 34 -72.65 -2.96 -4.14
CA THR A 34 -73.20 -3.67 -5.30
C THR A 34 -72.63 -5.08 -5.26
N ASP A 35 -73.50 -6.08 -5.21
CA ASP A 35 -73.18 -7.52 -5.28
C ASP A 35 -72.68 -7.91 -6.68
N SER A 36 -71.76 -7.14 -7.24
CA SER A 36 -71.20 -7.37 -8.56
C SER A 36 -69.85 -8.05 -8.41
N TRP A 37 -69.77 -9.27 -8.93
CA TRP A 37 -68.55 -10.09 -8.90
C TRP A 37 -67.31 -9.36 -9.46
N LEU A 38 -67.54 -8.37 -10.35
CA LEU A 38 -66.51 -7.55 -10.97
C LEU A 38 -65.79 -6.62 -9.98
N ALA A 39 -66.49 -6.10 -8.98
CA ALA A 39 -65.89 -5.24 -7.97
C ALA A 39 -64.97 -6.02 -7.03
N TRP A 40 -65.37 -7.26 -6.68
CA TRP A 40 -64.54 -8.18 -5.90
C TRP A 40 -63.28 -8.61 -6.66
N SER A 41 -63.38 -8.89 -7.97
CA SER A 41 -62.23 -9.29 -8.78
C SER A 41 -61.20 -8.17 -8.96
N ILE A 42 -61.65 -6.92 -9.08
CA ILE A 42 -60.77 -5.74 -9.12
C ILE A 42 -60.08 -5.52 -7.76
N GLY A 43 -60.79 -5.68 -6.64
CA GLY A 43 -60.21 -5.58 -5.30
C GLY A 43 -59.14 -6.64 -5.01
N ILE A 44 -59.39 -7.89 -5.41
CA ILE A 44 -58.44 -8.99 -5.22
C ILE A 44 -57.22 -8.80 -6.13
N SER A 45 -57.41 -8.44 -7.40
CA SER A 45 -56.30 -8.26 -8.35
C SER A 45 -55.37 -7.11 -7.94
N THR A 46 -55.91 -5.97 -7.52
CA THR A 46 -55.11 -4.83 -7.03
C THR A 46 -54.33 -5.18 -5.75
N SER A 47 -54.92 -5.98 -4.86
CA SER A 47 -54.24 -6.44 -3.64
C SER A 47 -53.07 -7.38 -3.94
N VAL A 48 -53.25 -8.34 -4.85
CA VAL A 48 -52.20 -9.28 -5.25
C VAL A 48 -51.04 -8.56 -5.95
N ILE A 49 -51.35 -7.60 -6.83
CA ILE A 49 -50.34 -6.79 -7.53
C ILE A 49 -49.53 -5.95 -6.52
N SER A 50 -50.19 -5.34 -5.53
CA SER A 50 -49.53 -4.54 -4.50
C SER A 50 -48.54 -5.34 -3.65
N ILE A 51 -48.90 -6.57 -3.27
CA ILE A 51 -48.02 -7.48 -2.51
C ILE A 51 -46.80 -7.85 -3.35
N ALA A 52 -47.00 -8.16 -4.64
CA ALA A 52 -45.91 -8.51 -5.55
C ALA A 52 -44.90 -7.36 -5.74
N ILE A 53 -45.39 -6.13 -5.93
CA ILE A 53 -44.53 -4.94 -6.07
C ILE A 53 -43.75 -4.69 -4.77
N THR A 54 -44.40 -4.81 -3.61
CA THR A 54 -43.75 -4.59 -2.31
C THR A 54 -42.65 -5.63 -2.05
N ALA A 55 -42.90 -6.90 -2.36
CA ALA A 55 -41.89 -7.96 -2.25
C ALA A 55 -40.70 -7.71 -3.19
N ALA A 56 -40.94 -7.27 -4.43
CA ALA A 56 -39.88 -6.94 -5.39
C ALA A 56 -38.99 -5.79 -4.89
N ILE A 57 -39.58 -4.72 -4.33
CA ILE A 57 -38.83 -3.60 -3.74
C ILE A 57 -38.02 -4.07 -2.53
N ALA A 58 -38.60 -4.89 -1.66
CA ALA A 58 -37.89 -5.42 -0.48
C ALA A 58 -36.66 -6.24 -0.89
N ILE A 59 -36.77 -7.06 -1.93
CA ILE A 59 -35.65 -7.83 -2.49
C ILE A 59 -34.58 -6.91 -3.10
N GLN A 60 -34.97 -5.89 -3.87
CA GLN A 60 -34.03 -4.92 -4.45
C GLN A 60 -33.26 -4.14 -3.37
N VAL A 61 -33.97 -3.70 -2.33
CA VAL A 61 -33.37 -3.01 -1.17
C VAL A 61 -32.45 -3.93 -0.38
N TYR A 62 -32.80 -5.22 -0.23
CA TYR A 62 -31.91 -6.20 0.40
C TYR A 62 -30.61 -6.36 -0.39
N ASN A 63 -30.72 -6.54 -1.71
CA ASN A 63 -29.56 -6.73 -2.59
C ASN A 63 -28.66 -5.48 -2.63
N SER A 64 -29.23 -4.27 -2.56
CA SER A 64 -28.46 -3.02 -2.54
C SER A 64 -27.69 -2.83 -1.21
N ILE A 65 -28.26 -3.21 -0.07
CA ILE A 65 -27.57 -3.13 1.23
C ILE A 65 -26.39 -4.13 1.27
N VAL A 66 -26.58 -5.35 0.77
CA VAL A 66 -25.51 -6.36 0.73
C VAL A 66 -24.41 -5.98 -0.26
N SER A 67 -24.75 -5.35 -1.39
CA SER A 67 -23.76 -4.92 -2.37
C SER A 67 -22.91 -3.75 -1.87
N GLU A 68 -23.49 -2.79 -1.15
CA GLU A 68 -22.75 -1.69 -0.50
C GLU A 68 -21.67 -2.23 0.47
N ALA A 69 -22.00 -3.26 1.26
CA ALA A 69 -21.04 -3.88 2.18
C ALA A 69 -19.88 -4.56 1.44
N LYS A 70 -20.15 -5.24 0.31
CA LYS A 70 -19.11 -5.86 -0.53
C LYS A 70 -18.23 -4.80 -1.19
N ILE A 71 -18.82 -3.77 -1.77
CA ILE A 71 -18.10 -2.66 -2.42
C ILE A 71 -17.17 -1.97 -1.42
N LYS A 72 -17.67 -1.67 -0.21
CA LYS A 72 -16.86 -1.05 0.84
C LYS A 72 -15.63 -1.89 1.20
N ARG A 73 -15.78 -3.20 1.38
CA ARG A 73 -14.64 -4.10 1.68
C ARG A 73 -13.60 -4.09 0.57
N ILE A 74 -14.02 -4.13 -0.70
CA ILE A 74 -13.11 -4.10 -1.86
C ILE A 74 -12.38 -2.75 -1.93
N ILE A 75 -13.07 -1.64 -1.65
CA ILE A 75 -12.45 -0.32 -1.62
C ILE A 75 -11.44 -0.24 -0.48
N GLU A 76 -11.79 -0.68 0.74
CA GLU A 76 -10.89 -0.67 1.89
C GLU A 76 -9.66 -1.56 1.66
N SER A 77 -9.82 -2.74 1.05
CA SER A 77 -8.69 -3.60 0.72
C SER A 77 -7.76 -2.96 -0.31
N LYS A 78 -8.31 -2.38 -1.39
CA LYS A 78 -7.52 -1.67 -2.41
C LYS A 78 -6.82 -0.43 -1.86
N ILE A 79 -7.46 0.33 -0.97
CA ILE A 79 -6.84 1.47 -0.29
C ILE A 79 -5.66 0.99 0.55
N LYS A 80 -5.82 -0.11 1.30
CA LYS A 80 -4.75 -0.68 2.11
C LYS A 80 -3.59 -1.15 1.25
N GLU A 81 -3.86 -1.93 0.21
CA GLU A 81 -2.84 -2.41 -0.74
C GLU A 81 -2.09 -1.25 -1.40
N ASN A 82 -2.79 -0.23 -1.88
CA ASN A 82 -2.16 0.95 -2.46
C ASN A 82 -1.33 1.73 -1.43
N LYS A 83 -1.82 1.85 -0.19
CA LYS A 83 -1.08 2.52 0.88
C LYS A 83 0.21 1.76 1.22
N ASP A 84 0.15 0.44 1.31
CA ASP A 84 1.31 -0.41 1.58
C ASP A 84 2.32 -0.33 0.43
N ALA A 85 1.85 -0.32 -0.83
CA ALA A 85 2.70 -0.13 -2.01
C ALA A 85 3.38 1.25 -2.03
N ILE A 86 2.64 2.32 -1.72
CA ILE A 86 3.19 3.68 -1.62
C ILE A 86 4.21 3.77 -0.49
N ASN A 87 3.91 3.21 0.68
CA ASN A 87 4.84 3.20 1.81
C ASN A 87 6.13 2.46 1.46
N LYS A 88 6.02 1.28 0.83
CA LYS A 88 7.18 0.51 0.39
C LYS A 88 8.03 1.30 -0.60
N LYS A 89 7.40 1.93 -1.61
CA LYS A 89 8.11 2.75 -2.61
C LYS A 89 8.73 4.01 -1.99
N SER A 90 8.05 4.65 -1.05
CA SER A 90 8.58 5.82 -0.34
C SER A 90 9.81 5.46 0.48
N GLU A 91 9.80 4.28 1.11
CA GLU A 91 10.93 3.78 1.88
C GLU A 91 12.10 3.42 0.96
N ASP A 92 11.85 2.72 -0.15
CA ASP A 92 12.85 2.42 -1.20
C ASP A 92 13.55 3.69 -1.72
N ASN A 93 12.76 4.70 -2.12
CA ASN A 93 13.27 6.00 -2.55
C ASN A 93 14.13 6.70 -1.46
N ARG A 94 13.76 6.53 -0.19
CA ARG A 94 14.51 7.10 0.94
C ARG A 94 15.87 6.42 1.10
N GLN A 95 15.91 5.10 0.98
CA GLN A 95 17.15 4.32 1.04
C GLN A 95 18.07 4.68 -0.12
N GLU A 96 17.53 4.78 -1.33
CA GLU A 96 18.26 5.22 -2.52
C GLU A 96 18.85 6.62 -2.36
N PHE A 97 18.06 7.59 -1.90
CA PHE A 97 18.53 8.94 -1.63
C PHE A 97 19.67 8.97 -0.60
N LEU A 98 19.55 8.23 0.50
CA LEU A 98 20.59 8.14 1.52
C LEU A 98 21.88 7.54 0.97
N SER A 99 21.78 6.47 0.18
CA SER A 99 22.92 5.87 -0.49
C SER A 99 23.66 6.90 -1.36
N PHE A 100 22.94 7.64 -2.21
CA PHE A 100 23.55 8.66 -3.06
C PHE A 100 24.18 9.81 -2.26
N LEU A 101 23.51 10.27 -1.20
CA LEU A 101 24.05 11.30 -0.32
C LEU A 101 25.39 10.89 0.28
N TYR A 102 25.49 9.66 0.79
CA TYR A 102 26.74 9.13 1.33
C TYR A 102 27.83 8.99 0.25
N ILE A 103 27.49 8.54 -0.96
CA ILE A 103 28.46 8.49 -2.08
C ILE A 103 29.00 9.88 -2.39
N THR A 104 28.15 10.91 -2.46
CA THR A 104 28.61 12.28 -2.69
C THR A 104 29.49 12.78 -1.53
N GLN A 105 29.13 12.44 -0.29
CA GLN A 105 29.94 12.80 0.88
C GLN A 105 31.31 12.10 0.87
N SER A 106 31.39 10.82 0.47
CA SER A 106 32.66 10.09 0.42
C SER A 106 33.60 10.63 -0.65
N GLN A 107 33.07 11.12 -1.77
CA GLN A 107 33.89 11.77 -2.82
C GLN A 107 34.69 12.95 -2.29
N ARG A 108 34.15 13.72 -1.34
CA ARG A 108 34.89 14.80 -0.70
C ARG A 108 36.13 14.28 0.03
N TYR A 109 35.96 13.27 0.89
CA TYR A 109 37.07 12.68 1.65
C TYR A 109 38.06 11.94 0.74
N PHE A 110 37.58 11.32 -0.33
CA PHE A 110 38.42 10.72 -1.36
C PHE A 110 39.37 11.74 -2.00
N ILE A 111 38.87 12.93 -2.34
CA ILE A 111 39.68 14.02 -2.90
C ILE A 111 40.65 14.58 -1.86
N GLU A 112 40.23 14.67 -0.60
CA GLU A 112 41.07 15.10 0.53
C GLU A 112 42.16 14.07 0.90
N GLY A 113 42.09 12.85 0.36
CA GLY A 113 43.04 11.76 0.64
C GLY A 113 42.74 10.97 1.92
N ASP A 114 41.63 11.29 2.61
CA ASP A 114 41.17 10.55 3.79
C ASP A 114 40.37 9.31 3.34
N TYR A 115 41.12 8.28 2.95
CA TYR A 115 40.56 7.03 2.44
C TYR A 115 39.83 6.19 3.48
N GLU A 116 40.19 6.32 4.76
CA GLU A 116 39.51 5.57 5.83
C GLU A 116 38.10 6.11 6.04
N THR A 117 37.96 7.44 6.18
CA THR A 117 36.65 8.09 6.30
C THR A 117 35.81 7.90 5.03
N ALA A 118 36.44 7.99 3.85
CA ALA A 118 35.74 7.72 2.59
C ALA A 118 35.19 6.29 2.52
N LEU A 119 35.98 5.30 2.98
CA LEU A 119 35.55 3.90 3.01
C LEU A 119 34.40 3.70 4.00
N ASP A 120 34.49 4.23 5.23
CA ASP A 120 33.41 4.12 6.22
C ASP A 120 32.08 4.65 5.68
N ILE A 121 32.12 5.83 5.06
CA ILE A 121 30.93 6.45 4.47
C ILE A 121 30.35 5.59 3.34
N LEU A 122 31.20 5.02 2.48
CA LEU A 122 30.74 4.13 1.41
C LEU A 122 30.16 2.81 1.95
N MET A 123 30.69 2.27 3.05
CA MET A 123 30.11 1.08 3.70
C MET A 123 28.74 1.40 4.33
N ARG A 124 28.54 2.61 4.84
CA ARG A 124 27.20 3.10 5.25
C ARG A 124 26.28 3.25 4.05
N ALA A 125 26.76 3.79 2.92
CA ALA A 125 25.99 3.84 1.69
C ALA A 125 25.52 2.43 1.28
N LEU A 126 26.40 1.44 1.33
CA LEU A 126 26.10 0.05 0.97
C LEU A 126 25.01 -0.57 1.86
N THR A 127 24.96 -0.17 3.14
CA THR A 127 23.91 -0.60 4.07
C THR A 127 22.52 -0.16 3.61
N HIS A 128 22.40 1.02 3.01
CA HIS A 128 21.14 1.51 2.44
C HIS A 128 20.89 0.90 1.06
N ALA A 129 21.92 0.88 0.21
CA ALA A 129 21.82 0.44 -1.18
C ALA A 129 21.39 -1.02 -1.33
N LYS A 130 21.78 -1.91 -0.40
CA LYS A 130 21.40 -3.33 -0.43
C LYS A 130 19.92 -3.58 -0.12
N GLU A 131 19.25 -2.64 0.54
CA GLU A 131 17.82 -2.73 0.88
C GLU A 131 16.94 -2.20 -0.26
N CYS A 132 17.54 -1.54 -1.26
CA CYS A 132 16.83 -1.01 -2.41
C CYS A 132 16.32 -2.12 -3.33
N ILE A 133 15.11 -1.93 -3.88
CA ILE A 133 14.49 -2.83 -4.85
C ILE A 133 15.25 -2.77 -6.18
N GLU A 134 15.57 -1.56 -6.64
CA GLU A 134 16.38 -1.35 -7.82
C GLU A 134 17.87 -1.48 -7.49
N ARG A 135 18.61 -2.21 -8.34
CA ARG A 135 20.05 -2.42 -8.16
C ARG A 135 20.92 -1.21 -8.55
N THR A 136 20.33 -0.11 -8.99
CA THR A 136 21.06 1.08 -9.45
C THR A 136 21.95 1.64 -8.35
N ALA A 137 21.37 1.99 -7.20
CA ALA A 137 22.12 2.50 -6.04
C ALA A 137 23.19 1.50 -5.54
N TYR A 138 22.83 0.22 -5.50
CA TYR A 138 23.75 -0.86 -5.11
C TYR A 138 24.97 -0.90 -6.04
N ASN A 139 24.76 -0.98 -7.34
CA ASN A 139 25.83 -1.04 -8.33
C ASN A 139 26.72 0.21 -8.28
N THR A 140 26.13 1.40 -8.19
CA THR A 140 26.90 2.66 -8.07
C THR A 140 27.76 2.67 -6.81
N THR A 141 27.22 2.18 -5.68
CA THR A 141 27.96 2.10 -4.41
C THR A 141 29.14 1.13 -4.52
N ILE A 142 28.91 -0.06 -5.07
CA ILE A 142 29.96 -1.07 -5.26
C ILE A 142 31.08 -0.54 -6.15
N GLU A 143 30.74 0.10 -7.27
CA GLU A 143 31.74 0.70 -8.16
C GLU A 143 32.52 1.81 -7.46
N ALA A 144 31.86 2.66 -6.65
CA ALA A 144 32.55 3.67 -5.86
C ALA A 144 33.53 3.07 -4.84
N ILE A 145 33.15 1.98 -4.16
CA ILE A 145 34.03 1.26 -3.23
C ILE A 145 35.23 0.68 -3.98
N LYS A 146 35.02 0.03 -5.13
CA LYS A 146 36.10 -0.55 -5.92
C LYS A 146 37.09 0.49 -6.41
N LEU A 147 36.61 1.65 -6.86
CA LEU A 147 37.46 2.77 -7.26
C LEU A 147 38.34 3.25 -6.09
N LEU A 148 37.74 3.39 -4.91
CA LEU A 148 38.48 3.75 -3.69
C LEU A 148 39.54 2.69 -3.35
N ILE A 149 39.17 1.40 -3.37
CA ILE A 149 40.08 0.29 -3.09
C ILE A 149 41.26 0.28 -4.07
N ASN A 150 41.00 0.46 -5.36
CA ASN A 150 42.07 0.53 -6.37
C ASN A 150 43.00 1.71 -6.10
N LYS A 151 42.45 2.87 -5.74
CA LYS A 151 43.26 4.03 -5.38
C LYS A 151 44.12 3.80 -4.14
N ILE A 152 43.57 3.16 -3.10
CA ILE A 152 44.33 2.76 -1.90
C ILE A 152 45.50 1.84 -2.26
N LYS A 153 45.26 0.85 -3.13
CA LYS A 153 46.29 -0.09 -3.61
C LYS A 153 47.40 0.62 -4.40
N GLU A 154 47.06 1.65 -5.16
CA GLU A 154 48.04 2.46 -5.92
C GLU A 154 48.88 3.37 -5.00
N ASP A 155 48.23 4.02 -4.03
CA ASP A 155 48.85 5.13 -3.29
C ASP A 155 49.57 4.70 -2.00
N ASN A 156 49.25 3.54 -1.39
CA ASN A 156 49.68 3.32 -0.01
C ASN A 156 49.91 1.86 0.44
N ASN A 157 51.14 1.54 0.82
CA ASN A 157 51.50 0.29 1.50
C ASN A 157 51.09 0.25 2.99
N ASN A 158 50.68 1.38 3.58
CA ASN A 158 50.42 1.52 5.02
C ASN A 158 48.96 1.88 5.39
N PHE A 159 48.01 1.72 4.46
CA PHE A 159 46.60 1.91 4.78
C PHE A 159 46.16 0.93 5.88
N SER A 160 45.54 1.46 6.92
CA SER A 160 45.01 0.69 8.04
C SER A 160 43.69 1.26 8.49
N ILE A 161 42.81 0.38 8.94
CA ILE A 161 41.49 0.73 9.45
C ILE A 161 41.36 0.35 10.91
N GLU A 162 40.55 1.09 11.66
CA GLU A 162 40.21 0.70 13.03
C GLU A 162 39.62 -0.72 13.09
N VAL A 163 40.05 -1.51 14.07
CA VAL A 163 39.58 -2.91 14.27
C VAL A 163 38.05 -2.99 14.33
N PHE A 164 37.40 -2.04 15.01
CA PHE A 164 35.94 -1.99 15.12
C PHE A 164 35.26 -1.85 13.75
N ASN A 165 35.76 -0.93 12.91
CA ASN A 165 35.24 -0.68 11.57
C ASN A 165 35.44 -1.91 10.69
N GLN A 166 36.61 -2.56 10.74
CA GLN A 166 36.85 -3.79 9.99
C GLN A 166 35.84 -4.89 10.34
N LEU A 167 35.58 -5.11 11.64
CA LEU A 167 34.61 -6.12 12.09
C LEU A 167 33.20 -5.82 11.56
N TRP A 168 32.79 -4.56 11.62
CA TRP A 168 31.50 -4.13 11.10
C TRP A 168 31.42 -4.31 9.57
N TYR A 169 32.48 -3.97 8.83
CA TYR A 169 32.53 -4.16 7.38
C TYR A 169 32.43 -5.64 6.99
N LYS A 170 33.12 -6.53 7.71
CA LYS A 170 33.05 -7.99 7.49
C LYS A 170 31.63 -8.53 7.75
N ASP A 171 31.00 -8.12 8.85
CA ASP A 171 29.62 -8.51 9.15
C ASP A 171 28.66 -8.04 8.05
N LEU A 172 28.79 -6.78 7.61
CA LEU A 172 27.96 -6.22 6.55
C LEU A 172 28.12 -6.99 5.22
N VAL A 173 29.36 -7.22 4.80
CA VAL A 173 29.68 -7.89 3.53
C VAL A 173 29.28 -9.35 3.53
N SER A 174 29.50 -10.08 4.64
CA SER A 174 29.13 -11.49 4.76
C SER A 174 27.62 -11.76 4.60
N LYS A 175 26.78 -10.74 4.85
CA LYS A 175 25.32 -10.82 4.70
C LYS A 175 24.85 -10.61 3.26
N ILE A 176 25.75 -10.21 2.35
CA ILE A 176 25.39 -9.92 0.97
C ILE A 176 25.87 -11.05 0.05
N ASN A 177 24.91 -11.82 -0.47
CA ASN A 177 25.18 -12.94 -1.37
C ASN A 177 25.26 -12.48 -2.83
N ASP A 178 26.25 -11.66 -3.17
CA ASP A 178 26.48 -11.16 -4.53
C ASP A 178 27.96 -11.23 -4.92
N LYS A 179 28.26 -11.74 -6.11
CA LYS A 179 29.64 -11.90 -6.62
C LYS A 179 30.39 -10.58 -6.74
N SER A 180 29.68 -9.48 -6.92
CA SER A 180 30.25 -8.13 -7.04
C SER A 180 31.01 -7.67 -5.79
N ILE A 181 30.74 -8.29 -4.64
CA ILE A 181 31.33 -7.96 -3.34
C ILE A 181 32.60 -8.76 -3.01
N ILE A 182 32.88 -9.86 -3.72
CA ILE A 182 34.02 -10.74 -3.42
C ILE A 182 35.34 -9.95 -3.34
N GLU A 183 35.55 -9.01 -4.25
CA GLU A 183 36.76 -8.16 -4.24
C GLU A 183 36.82 -7.25 -3.00
N ILE A 184 35.68 -6.71 -2.58
CA ILE A 184 35.56 -5.84 -1.40
C ILE A 184 35.80 -6.67 -0.14
N GLU A 185 35.22 -7.86 -0.06
CA GLU A 185 35.42 -8.82 1.03
C GLU A 185 36.90 -9.19 1.18
N ASP A 186 37.55 -9.56 0.08
CA ASP A 186 38.96 -9.91 0.04
C ASP A 186 39.85 -8.77 0.52
N PHE A 187 39.53 -7.53 0.11
CA PHE A 187 40.25 -6.35 0.57
C PHE A 187 40.08 -6.12 2.07
N ILE A 188 38.84 -6.13 2.58
CA ILE A 188 38.53 -5.95 4.00
C ILE A 188 39.20 -7.05 4.85
N ASN A 189 39.34 -8.26 4.33
CA ASN A 189 40.00 -9.35 5.04
C ASN A 189 41.52 -9.21 5.12
N LYS A 190 42.15 -8.54 4.14
CA LYS A 190 43.61 -8.41 4.03
C LYS A 190 44.15 -7.08 4.56
N VAL A 191 43.30 -6.05 4.67
CA VAL A 191 43.73 -4.73 5.13
C VAL A 191 44.25 -4.76 6.57
N ASN A 192 45.32 -4.01 6.81
CA ASN A 192 45.93 -3.88 8.14
C ASN A 192 44.96 -3.19 9.10
N THR A 193 45.06 -3.53 10.38
CA THR A 193 44.31 -2.87 11.45
C THR A 193 45.23 -2.11 12.38
N LYS A 194 44.69 -1.06 12.99
CA LYS A 194 45.33 -0.23 14.02
C LYS A 194 44.44 -0.12 15.25
#